data_AF-K1UB61-F1
#
_entry.id   AF-K1UB61-F1
#
_cell.length_a   1.000
_cell.length_b   1.000
_cell.length_c   1.000
_cell.angle_alpha   90.00
_cell.angle_beta   90.00
_cell.angle_gamma   90.00
#
_symmetry.space_group_name_H-M   'P 1'
#
loop_
_entity.id
_entity.type
_entity.pdbx_description
1 polymer ?
#
loop_
_entity_poly.entity_id
_entity_poly.type
_entity_poly.pdbx_seq_one_letter_code
_entity_poly.pdbx_strand_id
1 'polypeptide(L)'
;NRTGAGCEDRHAVYGNFTHTVQRIGLNNPQTFRAESPFDYKRNCILYFPKRTSTPFDEVEWLSQEIEQLVQVCHGHALVLFTSYDQMGRVQQRLQGRVAYPLLTARRNGQLFVQAFKQLSNAVLFAAGPCWEGVDFPGDRVSLLIIIRLPFPVPDPVSDAEKAKYPDLHSYIQAEVIPTM
;
A
#
# COMPACT_ATOMS: atom_id res chain seq x y z
N ASN A 1 0.18 -2.58 39.39
CA ASN A 1 -0.92 -2.40 38.43
C ASN A 1 -0.54 -1.34 37.41
N ARG A 2 0.12 -1.72 36.31
CA ARG A 2 0.41 -0.82 35.18
C ARG A 2 -0.67 -1.05 34.13
N THR A 3 -1.63 -0.14 34.05
CA THR A 3 -2.52 0.01 32.89
C THR A 3 -1.69 0.57 31.74
N GLY A 4 -1.16 -0.31 30.89
CA GLY A 4 -0.58 0.08 29.62
C GLY A 4 -1.68 0.29 28.60
N ALA A 5 -2.12 1.54 28.44
CA ALA A 5 -2.90 1.92 27.26
C ALA A 5 -1.92 1.97 26.07
N GLY A 6 -1.89 0.90 25.28
CA GLY A 6 -1.23 0.92 23.98
C GLY A 6 -2.08 1.72 23.01
N CYS A 7 -1.69 2.96 22.72
CA CYS A 7 -2.30 3.76 21.67
C CYS A 7 -1.56 3.46 20.37
N GLU A 8 -2.09 2.55 19.55
CA GLU A 8 -1.56 2.25 18.22
C GLU A 8 -2.69 2.41 17.19
N ASP A 9 -2.51 3.35 16.26
CA ASP A 9 -3.54 3.84 15.32
C ASP A 9 -4.03 2.81 14.28
N ARG A 10 -3.53 1.56 14.28
CA ARG A 10 -3.69 0.61 13.15
C ARG A 10 -4.31 -0.75 13.49
N HIS A 11 -4.86 -0.93 14.69
CA HIS A 11 -5.37 -2.24 15.12
C HIS A 11 -6.83 -2.52 14.81
N ALA A 12 -7.57 -1.50 14.36
CA ALA A 12 -8.97 -1.66 13.99
C ALA A 12 -9.08 -2.06 12.52
N VAL A 13 -9.56 -3.26 12.25
CA VAL A 13 -9.92 -3.71 10.90
C VAL A 13 -11.39 -3.39 10.71
N TYR A 14 -11.73 -2.58 9.69
CA TYR A 14 -13.08 -2.02 9.48
C TYR A 14 -13.67 -1.34 10.73
N GLY A 15 -12.82 -0.80 11.59
CA GLY A 15 -13.25 -0.11 12.80
C GLY A 15 -13.65 -1.01 13.96
N ASN A 16 -13.38 -2.31 13.90
CA ASN A 16 -13.55 -3.27 14.99
C ASN A 16 -12.19 -3.84 15.43
N PHE A 17 -12.00 -4.03 16.73
CA PHE A 17 -10.79 -4.61 17.32
C PHE A 17 -10.89 -6.13 17.55
N THR A 18 -12.02 -6.77 17.23
CA THR A 18 -12.31 -8.19 17.54
C THR A 18 -11.18 -9.12 17.09
N HIS A 19 -10.76 -9.01 15.84
CA HIS A 19 -9.68 -9.82 15.29
C HIS A 19 -8.35 -9.62 16.05
N THR A 20 -8.00 -8.36 16.33
CA THR A 20 -6.78 -8.04 17.09
C THR A 20 -6.87 -8.60 18.51
N VAL A 21 -7.98 -8.36 19.21
CA VAL A 21 -8.25 -8.82 20.59
C VAL A 21 -8.14 -10.34 20.70
N GLN A 22 -8.71 -11.07 19.74
CA GLN A 22 -8.60 -12.53 19.67
C GLN A 22 -7.15 -12.98 19.46
N ARG A 23 -6.42 -12.36 18.52
CA ARG A 23 -5.03 -12.73 18.22
C ARG A 23 -4.07 -12.49 19.38
N ILE A 24 -4.27 -11.42 20.15
CA ILE A 24 -3.42 -11.09 21.30
C ILE A 24 -3.91 -11.71 22.62
N GLY A 25 -5.05 -12.42 22.59
CA GLY A 25 -5.60 -13.15 23.74
C GLY A 25 -6.14 -12.26 24.86
N LEU A 26 -6.59 -11.03 24.55
CA LEU A 26 -7.17 -10.14 25.55
C LEU A 26 -8.63 -10.48 25.82
N ASN A 27 -9.02 -10.49 27.10
CA ASN A 27 -10.39 -10.72 27.52
C ASN A 27 -11.09 -9.37 27.77
N ASN A 28 -12.13 -9.07 26.99
CA ASN A 28 -12.99 -7.88 27.11
C ASN A 28 -12.24 -6.56 27.35
N PRO A 29 -11.27 -6.18 26.50
CA PRO A 29 -10.54 -4.93 26.68
C PRO A 29 -11.44 -3.72 26.42
N GLN A 30 -11.19 -2.62 27.13
CA GLN A 30 -11.73 -1.33 26.72
C GLN A 30 -11.07 -0.91 25.40
N THR A 31 -11.89 -0.61 24.40
CA THR A 31 -11.43 -0.18 23.08
C THR A 31 -11.92 1.23 22.81
N PHE A 32 -11.09 2.02 22.14
CA PHE A 32 -11.42 3.36 21.71
C PHE A 32 -10.97 3.54 20.27
N ARG A 33 -11.86 4.10 19.44
CA ARG A 33 -11.58 4.42 18.04
C ARG A 33 -11.75 5.91 17.86
N ALA A 34 -10.66 6.62 17.60
CA ALA A 34 -10.73 7.99 17.16
C ALA A 34 -11.20 8.05 15.70
N GLU A 35 -12.00 9.07 15.36
CA GLU A 35 -12.27 9.37 13.96
C GLU A 35 -11.04 10.02 13.32
N SER A 36 -10.83 9.77 12.03
CA SER A 36 -9.75 10.43 11.30
C SER A 36 -10.00 11.93 11.25
N PRO A 37 -9.00 12.78 11.53
CA PRO A 37 -9.14 14.24 11.42
C PRO A 37 -9.18 14.72 9.95
N PHE A 38 -9.01 13.83 8.97
CA PHE A 38 -8.89 14.18 7.55
C PHE A 38 -10.19 13.95 6.77
N ASP A 39 -10.59 14.94 5.96
CA ASP A 39 -11.72 14.83 5.03
C ASP A 39 -11.28 14.17 3.72
N TYR A 40 -11.31 12.84 3.67
CA TYR A 40 -10.94 12.09 2.46
C TYR A 40 -11.91 12.30 1.30
N LYS A 41 -13.19 12.61 1.55
CA LYS A 41 -14.19 12.78 0.47
C LYS A 41 -13.89 14.01 -0.37
N ARG A 42 -13.34 15.06 0.26
CA ARG A 42 -12.96 16.30 -0.43
C ARG A 42 -11.52 16.31 -0.92
N ASN A 43 -10.63 15.57 -0.25
CA ASN A 43 -9.18 15.68 -0.47
C ASN A 43 -8.55 14.45 -1.16
N CYS A 44 -9.33 13.42 -1.52
CA CYS A 44 -8.81 12.21 -2.16
C CYS A 44 -9.71 11.74 -3.31
N ILE A 45 -9.08 11.23 -4.37
CA ILE A 45 -9.74 10.57 -5.48
C ILE A 45 -9.16 9.16 -5.59
N LEU A 46 -10.04 8.16 -5.65
CA LEU A 46 -9.67 6.78 -5.91
C LEU A 46 -9.92 6.47 -7.39
N TYR A 47 -8.86 6.08 -8.10
CA TYR A 47 -8.90 5.78 -9.53
C TYR A 47 -8.55 4.32 -9.80
N PHE A 48 -9.37 3.64 -10.59
CA PHE A 48 -9.12 2.29 -11.08
C PHE A 48 -8.97 2.34 -12.60
N PRO A 49 -7.75 2.10 -13.14
CA PRO A 49 -7.53 2.16 -14.58
C PRO A 49 -8.31 1.06 -15.30
N LYS A 50 -8.91 1.39 -16.44
CA LYS A 50 -9.64 0.43 -17.25
C LYS A 50 -8.66 -0.54 -17.90
N ARG A 51 -8.73 -1.82 -17.54
CA ARG A 51 -7.92 -2.86 -18.18
C ARG A 51 -8.61 -3.32 -19.47
N THR A 52 -7.98 -3.12 -20.62
CA THR A 52 -8.43 -3.72 -21.88
C THR A 52 -8.11 -5.22 -21.88
N SER A 53 -9.04 -6.04 -22.34
CA SER A 53 -9.01 -7.52 -22.28
C SER A 53 -7.98 -8.21 -23.19
N THR A 54 -7.04 -7.47 -23.78
CA THR A 54 -5.98 -7.99 -24.63
C THR A 54 -4.82 -8.54 -23.79
N PRO A 55 -4.12 -9.60 -24.23
CA PRO A 55 -2.89 -10.04 -23.58
C PRO A 55 -1.79 -9.01 -23.84
N PHE A 56 -1.81 -7.94 -23.05
CA PHE A 56 -0.77 -6.92 -23.05
C PHE A 56 0.42 -7.42 -22.22
N ASP A 57 1.64 -7.05 -22.64
CA ASP A 57 2.76 -7.05 -21.73
C ASP A 57 2.39 -6.16 -20.55
N GLU A 58 2.15 -6.77 -19.38
CA GLU A 58 1.70 -6.09 -18.17
C GLU A 58 2.65 -4.95 -17.80
N VAL A 59 3.95 -5.13 -18.01
CA VAL A 59 4.94 -4.12 -17.68
C VAL A 59 4.84 -2.94 -18.66
N GLU A 60 4.56 -3.17 -19.94
CA GLU A 60 4.34 -2.07 -20.90
C GLU A 60 3.08 -1.29 -20.55
N TRP A 61 1.97 -1.98 -20.29
CA TRP A 61 0.71 -1.35 -19.88
C TRP A 61 0.88 -0.53 -18.59
N LEU A 62 1.53 -1.09 -17.56
CA LEU A 62 1.83 -0.37 -16.32
C LEU A 62 2.71 0.85 -16.58
N SER A 63 3.73 0.72 -17.43
CA SER A 63 4.61 1.85 -17.75
C SER A 63 3.82 2.99 -18.38
N GLN A 64 2.95 2.70 -19.36
CA GLN A 64 2.13 3.73 -20.02
C GLN A 64 1.15 4.40 -19.06
N GLU A 65 0.47 3.63 -18.21
CA GLU A 65 -0.47 4.20 -17.24
C GLU A 65 0.26 5.07 -16.19
N ILE A 66 1.40 4.60 -15.67
CA ILE A 66 2.21 5.35 -14.72
C ILE A 66 2.72 6.65 -15.36
N GLU A 67 3.22 6.59 -16.59
CA GLU A 67 3.72 7.77 -17.32
C GLU A 67 2.64 8.86 -17.42
N GLN A 68 1.43 8.49 -17.86
CA GLN A 68 0.31 9.41 -17.99
C GLN A 68 -0.08 10.04 -16.65
N LEU A 69 -0.25 9.23 -15.60
CA LEU A 69 -0.64 9.71 -14.28
C LEU A 69 0.43 10.61 -13.65
N VAL A 70 1.70 10.21 -13.75
CA VAL A 70 2.84 10.99 -13.27
C VAL A 70 2.90 12.35 -13.96
N GLN A 71 2.62 12.39 -15.26
CA GLN A 71 2.65 13.64 -16.03
C GLN A 71 1.52 14.59 -15.61
N VAL A 72 0.31 14.07 -15.39
CA VAL A 72 -0.84 14.84 -14.89
C VAL A 72 -0.60 15.36 -13.47
N CYS A 73 0.08 14.58 -12.62
CA CYS A 73 0.39 14.94 -11.24
C CYS A 73 1.73 15.67 -11.07
N HIS A 74 2.33 16.15 -12.16
CA HIS A 74 3.57 16.92 -12.17
C HIS A 74 4.75 16.29 -11.44
N GLY A 75 4.82 14.95 -11.47
CA GLY A 75 5.91 14.21 -10.87
C GLY A 75 5.73 13.87 -9.40
N HIS A 76 4.78 14.43 -8.65
CA HIS A 76 4.59 14.22 -7.20
C HIS A 76 4.04 12.82 -6.85
N ALA A 77 4.78 11.77 -7.20
CA ALA A 77 4.29 10.41 -7.27
C ALA A 77 5.10 9.41 -6.43
N LEU A 78 4.37 8.59 -5.67
CA LEU A 78 4.88 7.40 -5.00
C LEU A 78 4.26 6.17 -5.67
N VAL A 79 5.09 5.28 -6.20
CA VAL A 79 4.66 4.04 -6.85
C VAL A 79 5.14 2.84 -6.04
N LEU A 80 4.18 2.11 -5.47
CA LEU A 80 4.40 0.97 -4.60
C LEU A 80 4.25 -0.35 -5.36
N PHE A 81 5.35 -1.09 -5.42
CA PHE A 81 5.42 -2.41 -6.01
C PHE A 81 5.48 -3.50 -4.94
N THR A 82 4.92 -4.67 -5.27
CA THR A 82 5.08 -5.90 -4.48
C THR A 82 6.23 -6.77 -4.98
N SER A 83 6.85 -6.43 -6.12
CA SER A 83 7.96 -7.16 -6.74
C SER A 83 9.09 -6.23 -7.18
N TYR A 84 10.32 -6.56 -6.77
CA TYR A 84 11.52 -5.85 -7.23
C TYR A 84 11.79 -6.02 -8.72
N ASP A 85 11.44 -7.18 -9.29
CA ASP A 85 11.60 -7.46 -10.72
C ASP A 85 10.69 -6.55 -11.55
N GLN A 86 9.39 -6.54 -11.22
CA GLN A 86 8.40 -5.70 -11.92
C GLN A 86 8.76 -4.21 -11.79
N MET A 87 9.16 -3.76 -10.60
CA MET A 87 9.64 -2.40 -10.38
C MET A 87 10.83 -2.05 -11.29
N GLY A 88 11.83 -2.94 -11.37
CA GLY A 88 13.00 -2.72 -12.22
C GLY A 88 12.65 -2.65 -13.72
N ARG A 89 11.77 -3.54 -14.18
CA ARG A 89 11.35 -3.57 -15.60
C ARG A 89 10.52 -2.34 -15.99
N VAL A 90 9.62 -1.86 -15.13
CA VAL A 90 8.89 -0.60 -15.36
C VAL A 90 9.85 0.59 -15.31
N GLN A 91 10.75 0.64 -14.32
CA GLN A 91 11.73 1.72 -14.17
C GLN A 91 12.59 1.88 -15.43
N GLN A 92 13.07 0.78 -16.01
CA GLN A 92 13.84 0.81 -17.26
C GLN A 92 13.05 1.37 -18.44
N ARG A 93 11.75 1.05 -18.55
CA ARG A 93 10.89 1.55 -19.63
C ARG A 93 10.58 3.04 -19.51
N LEU A 94 10.44 3.54 -18.28
CA LEU A 94 10.14 4.94 -18.01
C LEU A 94 11.37 5.85 -18.03
N GLN A 95 12.56 5.27 -17.97
CA GLN A 95 13.80 6.02 -18.03
C GLN A 95 13.88 6.81 -19.35
N GLY A 96 13.91 8.13 -19.25
CA GLY A 96 13.93 9.04 -20.41
C GLY A 96 12.57 9.34 -21.03
N ARG A 97 11.47 8.72 -20.56
CA ARG A 97 10.09 9.07 -20.94
C ARG A 97 9.47 10.08 -19.98
N VAL A 98 9.78 9.93 -18.68
CA VAL A 98 9.29 10.82 -17.63
C VAL A 98 10.23 12.03 -17.49
N ALA A 99 9.66 13.24 -17.46
CA ALA A 99 10.40 14.50 -17.34
C ALA A 99 10.93 14.81 -15.92
N TYR A 100 10.60 13.97 -14.94
CA TYR A 100 10.90 14.16 -13.52
C TYR A 100 11.98 13.18 -13.04
N PRO A 101 12.79 13.55 -12.03
CA PRO A 101 13.74 12.63 -11.42
C PRO A 101 13.04 11.35 -10.94
N LEU A 102 13.56 10.20 -11.36
CA LEU A 102 13.05 8.89 -10.96
C LEU A 102 14.01 8.26 -9.94
N LEU A 103 13.53 8.06 -8.72
CA LEU A 103 14.26 7.45 -7.61
C LEU A 103 13.72 6.05 -7.35
N THR A 104 14.58 5.13 -6.93
CA THR A 104 14.18 3.73 -6.66
C THR A 104 14.67 3.28 -5.30
N ALA A 105 13.74 3.16 -4.35
CA ALA A 105 13.96 2.61 -3.03
C ALA A 105 13.80 1.08 -3.03
N ARG A 106 14.92 0.37 -2.87
CA ARG A 106 14.95 -1.08 -2.64
C ARG A 106 15.10 -1.39 -1.14
N ARG A 107 15.76 -2.50 -0.77
CA ARG A 107 16.15 -2.77 0.62
C ARG A 107 17.01 -1.61 1.15
N ASN A 108 16.77 -1.19 2.38
CA ASN A 108 17.42 -0.02 3.01
C ASN A 108 17.27 1.29 2.21
N GLY A 109 16.11 1.48 1.55
CA GLY A 109 15.81 2.61 0.68
C GLY A 109 15.70 3.98 1.36
N GLN A 110 16.06 4.12 2.65
CA GLN A 110 15.93 5.35 3.41
C GLN A 110 16.64 6.53 2.74
N LEU A 111 17.82 6.30 2.15
CA LEU A 111 18.56 7.34 1.42
C LEU A 111 17.76 7.88 0.22
N PHE A 112 17.06 7.01 -0.52
CA PHE A 112 16.23 7.42 -1.66
C PHE A 112 14.97 8.15 -1.21
N VAL A 113 14.38 7.73 -0.09
CA VAL A 113 13.26 8.46 0.54
C VAL A 113 13.70 9.85 0.98
N GLN A 114 14.89 9.99 1.56
CA GLN A 114 15.43 11.30 1.95
C GLN A 114 15.78 12.16 0.73
N ALA A 115 16.37 11.58 -0.31
CA ALA A 115 16.63 12.28 -1.57
C ALA A 115 15.32 12.76 -2.22
N PHE A 116 14.28 11.92 -2.24
CA PHE A 116 12.96 12.30 -2.72
C PHE A 116 12.39 13.50 -1.95
N LYS A 117 12.57 13.50 -0.63
CA LYS A 117 12.21 14.61 0.26
C LYS A 117 12.99 15.92 -0.02
N GLN A 118 14.10 15.89 -0.74
CA GLN A 118 14.86 17.10 -1.04
C GLN A 118 14.49 17.69 -2.41
N LEU A 119 13.80 16.93 -3.25
CA LEU A 119 13.38 17.36 -4.57
C LEU A 119 12.01 18.04 -4.50
N SER A 120 11.81 19.06 -5.34
CA SER A 120 10.53 19.75 -5.47
C SER A 120 9.45 18.83 -6.04
N ASN A 121 9.82 18.04 -7.04
CA ASN A 121 8.99 17.09 -7.76
C ASN A 121 9.86 15.95 -8.26
N ALA A 122 9.46 14.72 -7.96
CA ALA A 122 10.20 13.51 -8.29
C ALA A 122 9.26 12.32 -8.15
N VAL A 123 9.56 11.24 -8.88
CA VAL A 123 8.83 9.97 -8.79
C VAL A 123 9.64 9.00 -7.95
N LEU A 124 9.04 8.45 -6.89
CA LEU A 124 9.66 7.42 -6.06
C LEU A 124 9.04 6.07 -6.35
N PHE A 125 9.86 5.16 -6.86
CA PHE A 125 9.52 3.75 -6.96
C PHE A 125 9.98 3.05 -5.69
N ALA A 126 9.08 2.34 -5.02
CA ALA A 126 9.39 1.68 -3.77
C ALA A 126 8.77 0.28 -3.72
N ALA A 127 9.47 -0.64 -3.05
CA ALA A 127 8.99 -2.01 -2.84
C ALA A 127 9.45 -2.57 -1.49
N GLY A 128 8.68 -3.51 -0.95
CA GLY A 128 9.00 -4.21 0.29
C GLY A 128 8.86 -3.31 1.54
N PRO A 129 9.89 -3.17 2.41
CA PRO A 129 9.76 -2.46 3.69
C PRO A 129 9.40 -0.97 3.61
N CYS A 130 9.43 -0.37 2.42
CA CYS A 130 9.10 1.05 2.23
C CYS A 130 7.59 1.36 2.31
N TRP A 131 6.73 0.35 2.49
CA TRP A 131 5.29 0.52 2.65
C TRP A 131 4.88 1.05 4.03
N GLU A 132 5.78 1.03 5.01
CA GLU A 132 5.49 1.36 6.40
C GLU A 132 6.55 2.32 6.97
N GLY A 133 6.13 3.18 7.90
CA GLY A 133 7.04 4.09 8.61
C GLY A 133 7.61 5.26 7.80
N VAL A 134 7.11 5.49 6.59
CA VAL A 134 7.51 6.64 5.76
C VAL A 134 6.41 7.69 5.74
N ASP A 135 6.76 8.91 6.13
CA ASP A 135 5.89 10.09 6.07
C ASP A 135 6.45 11.13 5.08
N PHE A 136 5.58 11.76 4.31
CA PHE A 136 5.91 12.79 3.32
C PHE A 136 5.13 14.07 3.64
N PRO A 137 5.73 15.01 4.37
CA PRO A 137 5.02 16.22 4.77
C PRO A 137 4.75 17.13 3.57
N GLY A 138 3.56 17.75 3.57
CA GLY A 138 3.13 18.72 2.55
C GLY A 138 2.80 18.06 1.21
N ASP A 139 2.95 18.82 0.12
CA ASP A 139 2.46 18.44 -1.22
C ASP A 139 3.46 17.58 -2.01
N ARG A 140 4.31 16.81 -1.30
CA ARG A 140 5.39 16.03 -1.92
C ARG A 140 4.87 14.82 -2.68
N VAL A 141 3.81 14.21 -2.15
CA VAL A 141 3.14 13.05 -2.75
C VAL A 141 1.67 13.42 -2.90
N SER A 142 1.26 13.77 -4.11
CA SER A 142 -0.15 13.96 -4.48
C SER A 142 -0.74 12.75 -5.21
N LEU A 143 0.14 11.87 -5.72
CA LEU A 143 -0.22 10.65 -6.42
C LEU A 143 0.38 9.42 -5.74
N LEU A 144 -0.47 8.51 -5.29
CA LEU A 144 -0.10 7.20 -4.80
C LEU A 144 -0.60 6.13 -5.78
N ILE A 145 0.33 5.39 -6.38
CA ILE A 145 0.02 4.25 -7.26
C ILE A 145 0.38 2.97 -6.51
N ILE A 146 -0.61 2.09 -6.32
CA ILE A 146 -0.42 0.76 -5.74
C ILE A 146 -0.61 -0.27 -6.84
N ILE A 147 0.50 -0.87 -7.29
CA ILE A 147 0.50 -1.76 -8.47
C ILE A 147 -0.24 -3.07 -8.18
N ARG A 148 -0.10 -3.57 -6.94
CA ARG A 148 -0.80 -4.75 -6.46
C ARG A 148 -0.98 -4.62 -4.96
N LEU A 149 -2.11 -5.05 -4.44
CA LEU A 149 -2.32 -5.12 -3.00
C LEU A 149 -1.36 -6.15 -2.38
N PRO A 150 -0.70 -5.82 -1.26
CA PRO A 150 0.33 -6.66 -0.64
C PRO A 150 -0.33 -7.75 0.20
N PHE A 151 -1.09 -8.64 -0.43
CA PHE A 151 -1.65 -9.79 0.29
C PHE A 151 -0.52 -10.75 0.68
N PRO A 152 -0.59 -11.33 1.89
CA PRO A 152 0.39 -12.31 2.32
C PRO A 152 0.38 -13.51 1.36
N VAL A 153 1.58 -14.04 1.08
CA VAL A 153 1.71 -15.28 0.32
C VAL A 153 1.18 -16.41 1.20
N PRO A 154 0.29 -17.28 0.68
CA PRO A 154 -0.16 -18.46 1.41
C PRO A 154 1.02 -19.27 1.93
N ASP A 155 1.06 -19.51 3.23
CA ASP A 155 1.97 -20.44 3.87
C ASP A 155 1.21 -21.70 4.36
N PRO A 156 1.90 -22.78 4.74
CA PRO A 156 1.25 -24.02 5.19
C PRO A 156 0.30 -23.83 6.37
N VAL A 157 0.52 -22.81 7.22
CA VAL A 157 -0.38 -22.48 8.33
C VAL A 157 -1.66 -21.86 7.79
N SER A 158 -1.55 -20.90 6.88
CA SER A 158 -2.71 -20.30 6.19
C SER A 158 -3.52 -21.33 5.41
N ASP A 159 -2.87 -22.34 4.83
CA ASP A 159 -3.56 -23.39 4.07
C ASP A 159 -4.28 -24.38 5.00
N ALA A 160 -3.69 -24.69 6.17
CA ALA A 160 -4.36 -25.45 7.21
C ALA A 160 -5.55 -24.69 7.83
N GLU A 161 -5.46 -23.36 7.93
CA GLU A 161 -6.58 -22.51 8.35
C GLU A 161 -7.68 -22.46 7.29
N LYS A 162 -7.36 -22.30 6.01
CA LYS A 162 -8.33 -22.36 4.90
C LYS A 162 -9.11 -23.66 4.89
N ALA A 163 -8.47 -24.79 5.20
CA ALA A 163 -9.13 -26.10 5.26
C ALA A 163 -10.23 -26.20 6.35
N LYS A 164 -10.25 -25.28 7.33
CA LYS A 164 -11.32 -25.18 8.34
C LYS A 164 -12.59 -24.53 7.77
N TYR A 165 -12.51 -23.91 6.60
CA TYR A 165 -13.61 -23.20 5.96
C TYR A 165 -14.10 -23.95 4.72
N PRO A 166 -15.41 -23.96 4.46
CA PRO A 166 -15.99 -24.72 3.34
C PRO A 166 -15.61 -24.14 1.97
N ASP A 167 -15.28 -22.85 1.90
CA ASP A 167 -14.91 -22.16 0.66
C ASP A 167 -14.06 -20.90 0.93
N LEU A 168 -13.43 -20.38 -0.13
CA LEU A 168 -12.53 -19.23 -0.06
C LEU A 168 -13.25 -17.93 0.35
N HIS A 169 -14.52 -17.76 0.01
CA HIS A 169 -15.26 -16.56 0.37
C HIS A 169 -15.53 -16.53 1.87
N SER A 170 -15.93 -17.67 2.44
CA SER A 170 -16.07 -17.87 3.89
C SER A 170 -14.77 -17.61 4.65
N TYR A 171 -13.64 -18.11 4.14
CA TYR A 171 -12.31 -17.84 4.71
C TYR A 171 -11.94 -16.36 4.66
N ILE A 172 -12.13 -15.70 3.51
CA ILE A 172 -11.85 -14.26 3.37
C ILE A 172 -12.69 -13.46 4.35
N GLN A 173 -13.98 -13.76 4.49
CA GLN A 173 -14.86 -13.04 5.40
C GLN A 173 -14.57 -13.27 6.88
N ALA A 174 -13.95 -14.39 7.26
CA ALA A 174 -13.66 -14.71 8.65
C ALA A 174 -12.25 -14.26 9.07
N GLU A 175 -11.25 -14.49 8.23
CA GLU A 175 -9.83 -14.38 8.60
C GLU A 175 -9.11 -13.20 7.92
N VAL A 176 -9.52 -12.83 6.70
CA VAL A 176 -8.80 -11.81 5.90
C VAL A 176 -9.47 -10.44 6.00
N ILE A 177 -10.80 -10.41 5.97
CA ILE A 177 -11.68 -9.24 5.95
C ILE A 177 -12.88 -9.60 6.84
N PRO A 178 -12.73 -9.61 8.18
CA PRO A 178 -13.85 -9.82 9.09
C PRO A 178 -14.95 -8.82 8.76
N THR A 179 -16.09 -9.34 8.28
CA THR A 179 -17.30 -8.52 8.10
C THR A 179 -17.94 -8.25 9.45
N MET A 180 -18.61 -7.08 9.51
CA MET A 180 -19.18 -6.42 10.69
C MET A 180 -19.85 -7.34 11.71
#